data_AF-A0A8J3GF02-F1
#
_entry.id   AF-A0A8J3GF02-F1
#
_cell.length_a   1.000
_cell.length_b   1.000
_cell.length_c   1.000
_cell.angle_alpha   90.00
_cell.angle_beta   90.00
_cell.angle_gamma   90.00
#
_symmetry.space_group_name_H-M   'P 1'
#
loop_
_entity.id
_entity.type
_entity.pdbx_description
1 polymer ?
#
loop_
_entity_poly.entity_id
_entity_poly.type
_entity_poly.pdbx_seq_one_letter_code
_entity_poly.pdbx_strand_id
1 'polypeptide(L)'
;MSAPSAKGNLVGSIFLGLFGSFFFVIGVGAAIATYQQGHSGDGQSVWVGVIMGTFFALVGAGIIYAAFASHKKGKKAVKLAAEHPNAPWLHRRDWAEGRIVDSNKVGFIFVLIFAVFWNAIAWAATIGVFKEGSNADEAARYVVLLFPLVGLGLAYAAIYQLMRWRKFGSSAFDMAEVPGVIGGSLGGIILTKVNVRPEKGFHLSLRNIKEVVTGSGKNRSTNVTVLWESEQWVKEDALADDPTQSAIPVLFNIPFSCSSPENVSSSVTIKWELKVKAEMPGVDYQSTFEVPVFKTENSDPDFDARAARDAETVASAPVVDWRKSGIVIRDDFSGATLVEARAGRNFIFLFVPLLIGLGMLVGTYFAWNSNMPKIFPIFLTIFGLLVTAGCGGALFTSLRLKIFPDRLESERRFFGLTKYASVNVSELDRLESISTMSSGEVHFYDLVGIKHNGEKVKFPLRIRGKAQADAMIKLIEDKISTDR
;
A
#
# COMPACT_ATOMS: atom_id res chain seq x y z
N MET A 1 25.53 -0.76 8.49
CA MET A 1 24.49 0.15 9.04
C MET A 1 25.11 1.52 9.32
N SER A 2 24.90 2.55 8.50
CA SER A 2 25.14 3.90 9.02
C SER A 2 23.95 4.22 9.92
N ALA A 3 24.18 4.28 11.24
CA ALA A 3 23.16 4.70 12.19
C ALA A 3 22.50 5.97 11.62
N PRO A 4 21.15 6.06 11.60
CA PRO A 4 20.50 7.26 11.10
C PRO A 4 21.12 8.42 11.86
N SER A 5 21.78 9.33 11.14
CA SER A 5 22.59 10.34 11.82
C SER A 5 21.67 11.05 12.80
N ALA A 6 22.12 11.21 14.05
CA ALA A 6 21.32 11.90 15.06
C ALA A 6 20.82 13.27 14.54
N LYS A 7 21.58 13.87 13.61
CA LYS A 7 21.24 15.06 12.83
C LYS A 7 20.07 14.86 11.86
N GLY A 8 20.01 13.78 11.06
CA GLY A 8 18.91 13.50 10.12
C GLY A 8 17.58 13.22 10.81
N ASN A 9 17.59 12.45 11.90
CA ASN A 9 16.40 12.21 12.72
C ASN A 9 15.94 13.48 13.46
N LEU A 10 16.87 14.34 13.85
CA LEU A 10 16.57 15.65 14.45
C LEU A 10 15.92 16.59 13.43
N VAL A 11 16.49 16.74 12.24
CA VAL A 11 15.94 17.60 11.18
C VAL A 11 14.55 17.13 10.74
N GLY A 12 14.36 15.82 10.55
CA GLY A 12 13.05 15.25 10.21
C GLY A 12 12.00 15.47 11.31
N SER A 13 12.38 15.30 12.58
CA SER A 13 11.47 15.53 13.71
C SER A 13 11.17 17.02 13.90
N ILE A 14 12.15 17.93 13.72
CA ILE A 14 11.93 19.38 13.76
C ILE A 14 10.97 19.80 12.63
N PHE A 15 11.16 19.29 11.41
CA PHE A 15 10.26 19.59 10.30
C PHE A 15 8.84 19.08 10.54
N LEU A 16 8.70 17.83 11.01
CA LEU A 16 7.40 17.27 11.35
C LEU A 16 6.72 18.09 12.46
N GLY A 17 7.50 18.52 13.47
CA GLY A 17 7.04 19.40 14.53
C GLY A 17 6.60 20.78 14.03
N LEU A 18 7.35 21.42 13.12
CA LEU A 18 6.98 22.70 12.48
C LEU A 18 5.73 22.57 11.62
N PHE A 19 5.63 21.49 10.84
CA PHE A 19 4.45 21.17 10.04
C PHE A 19 3.22 20.95 10.92
N GLY A 20 3.35 20.15 11.99
CA GLY A 20 2.28 19.98 12.99
C GLY A 20 1.91 21.29 13.69
N SER A 21 2.89 22.15 13.98
CA SER A 21 2.66 23.48 14.59
C SER A 21 1.86 24.42 13.69
N PHE A 22 2.07 24.36 12.37
CA PHE A 22 1.27 25.13 11.41
C PHE A 22 -0.22 24.75 11.48
N PHE A 23 -0.53 23.45 11.44
CA PHE A 23 -1.90 22.96 11.60
C PHE A 23 -2.47 23.27 12.99
N PHE A 24 -1.63 23.18 14.03
CA PHE A 24 -2.03 23.50 15.39
C PHE A 24 -2.44 24.96 15.54
N VAL A 25 -1.58 25.89 15.13
CA VAL A 25 -1.80 27.34 15.25
C VAL A 25 -2.97 27.80 14.39
N ILE A 26 -3.08 27.32 13.15
CA ILE A 26 -4.20 27.66 12.27
C ILE A 26 -5.50 27.07 12.80
N GLY A 27 -5.49 25.83 13.29
CA GLY A 27 -6.66 25.20 13.86
C GLY A 27 -7.17 25.94 15.09
N VAL A 28 -6.29 26.22 16.06
CA VAL A 28 -6.63 26.99 17.26
C VAL A 28 -7.10 28.41 16.89
N GLY A 29 -6.37 29.10 16.00
CA GLY A 29 -6.73 30.43 15.55
C GLY A 29 -8.09 30.48 14.84
N ALA A 30 -8.38 29.50 13.98
CA ALA A 30 -9.67 29.38 13.29
C ALA A 30 -10.81 29.08 14.28
N ALA A 31 -10.60 28.19 15.25
CA ALA A 31 -11.59 27.89 16.28
C ALA A 31 -11.91 29.12 17.16
N ILE A 32 -10.87 29.84 17.59
CA ILE A 32 -11.03 31.06 18.39
C ILE A 32 -11.71 32.17 17.56
N ALA A 33 -11.26 32.40 16.33
CA ALA A 33 -11.80 33.44 15.46
C ALA A 33 -13.28 33.18 15.11
N THR A 34 -13.66 31.93 14.85
CA THR A 34 -15.06 31.55 14.57
C THR A 34 -15.93 31.64 15.82
N TYR A 35 -15.42 31.23 16.99
CA TYR A 35 -16.10 31.44 18.27
C TYR A 35 -16.33 32.92 18.60
N GLN A 36 -15.33 33.76 18.34
CA GLN A 36 -15.40 35.21 18.57
C GLN A 36 -16.35 35.91 17.59
N GLN A 37 -16.30 35.57 16.28
CA GLN A 37 -17.23 36.10 15.27
C GLN A 37 -18.67 35.61 15.46
N GLY A 38 -18.84 34.43 16.08
CA GLY A 38 -20.13 33.83 16.40
C GLY A 38 -20.99 34.59 17.41
N HIS A 39 -20.44 35.65 18.05
CA HIS A 39 -21.22 36.55 18.89
C HIS A 39 -22.10 37.54 18.10
N SER A 40 -22.08 37.51 16.75
CA SER A 40 -22.78 38.49 15.90
C SER A 40 -23.60 37.88 14.74
N GLY A 41 -23.77 36.55 14.66
CA GLY A 41 -24.46 35.89 13.54
C GLY A 41 -25.02 34.50 13.88
N ASP A 42 -25.64 33.84 12.88
CA ASP A 42 -26.37 32.56 13.03
C ASP A 42 -25.52 31.44 13.67
N GLY A 43 -25.98 30.94 14.81
CA GLY A 43 -25.20 30.11 15.75
C GLY A 43 -24.78 28.75 15.20
N GLN A 44 -25.36 28.31 14.09
CA GLN A 44 -25.02 27.03 13.48
C GLN A 44 -23.68 27.07 12.72
N SER A 45 -23.34 28.21 12.09
CA SER A 45 -22.07 28.41 11.38
C SER A 45 -20.85 28.43 12.32
N VAL A 46 -21.07 28.87 13.57
CA VAL A 46 -20.06 28.98 14.64
C VAL A 46 -19.54 27.62 15.05
N TRP A 47 -20.44 26.67 15.33
CA TRP A 47 -20.06 25.33 15.78
C TRP A 47 -19.29 24.56 14.71
N VAL A 48 -19.64 24.73 13.43
CA VAL A 48 -18.89 24.11 12.32
C VAL A 48 -17.45 24.63 12.27
N GLY A 49 -17.27 25.95 12.40
CA GLY A 49 -15.95 26.58 12.45
C GLY A 49 -15.11 26.12 13.64
N VAL A 50 -15.72 26.04 14.83
CA VAL A 50 -15.07 25.57 16.06
C VAL A 50 -14.67 24.10 15.96
N ILE A 51 -15.53 23.22 15.45
CA ILE A 51 -15.23 21.80 15.24
C ILE A 51 -14.07 21.62 14.25
N MET A 52 -14.11 22.35 13.13
CA MET A 52 -13.04 22.35 12.13
C MET A 52 -11.69 22.80 12.71
N GLY A 53 -11.67 23.96 13.37
CA GLY A 53 -10.46 24.48 13.98
C GLY A 53 -9.90 23.54 15.05
N THR A 54 -10.77 22.98 15.89
CA THR A 54 -10.38 22.00 16.92
C THR A 54 -9.76 20.74 16.32
N PHE A 55 -10.29 20.22 15.22
CA PHE A 55 -9.68 19.05 14.56
C PHE A 55 -8.29 19.35 14.02
N PHE A 56 -8.12 20.46 13.29
CA PHE A 56 -6.79 20.83 12.78
C PHE A 56 -5.80 21.06 13.92
N ALA A 57 -6.28 21.58 15.06
CA ALA A 57 -5.50 21.66 16.28
C ALA A 57 -5.08 20.26 16.79
N LEU A 58 -6.02 19.33 16.93
CA LEU A 58 -5.72 17.97 17.39
C LEU A 58 -4.80 17.20 16.45
N VAL A 59 -4.98 17.32 15.13
CA VAL A 59 -4.08 16.73 14.13
C VAL A 59 -2.69 17.35 14.26
N GLY A 60 -2.58 18.67 14.35
CA GLY A 60 -1.32 19.37 14.57
C GLY A 60 -0.61 18.90 15.83
N ALA A 61 -1.33 18.81 16.96
CA ALA A 61 -0.82 18.31 18.23
C ALA A 61 -0.36 16.84 18.15
N GLY A 62 -1.12 15.99 17.46
CA GLY A 62 -0.75 14.58 17.24
C GLY A 62 0.54 14.44 16.42
N ILE A 63 0.70 15.25 15.37
CA ILE A 63 1.93 15.29 14.57
C ILE A 63 3.12 15.78 15.41
N ILE A 64 2.93 16.81 16.25
CA ILE A 64 3.97 17.31 17.16
C ILE A 64 4.37 16.21 18.16
N TYR A 65 3.41 15.52 18.79
CA TYR A 65 3.68 14.42 19.71
C TYR A 65 4.44 13.28 19.01
N ALA A 66 4.02 12.91 17.80
CA ALA A 66 4.71 11.89 17.00
C ALA A 66 6.15 12.30 16.68
N ALA A 67 6.41 13.57 16.39
CA ALA A 67 7.75 14.11 16.17
C ALA A 67 8.64 13.94 17.41
N PHE A 68 8.16 14.32 18.60
CA PHE A 68 8.90 14.15 19.86
C PHE A 68 9.14 12.69 20.21
N ALA A 69 8.10 11.85 20.07
CA ALA A 69 8.19 10.42 20.33
C ALA A 69 9.19 9.74 19.37
N SER A 70 9.17 10.10 18.09
CA SER A 70 10.11 9.62 17.07
C SER A 70 11.55 10.02 17.41
N HIS A 71 11.78 11.27 17.82
CA HIS A 71 13.11 11.74 18.21
C HIS A 71 13.69 10.98 19.41
N LYS A 72 12.86 10.74 20.44
CA LYS A 72 13.25 9.97 21.64
C LYS A 72 13.56 8.51 21.29
N LYS A 73 12.76 7.88 20.42
CA LYS A 73 13.02 6.53 19.90
C LYS A 73 14.31 6.48 19.07
N GLY A 74 14.54 7.48 18.21
CA GLY A 74 15.75 7.60 17.39
C GLY A 74 17.04 7.68 18.21
N LYS A 75 17.06 8.44 19.32
CA LYS A 75 18.22 8.49 20.22
C LYS A 75 18.52 7.13 20.87
N LYS A 76 17.49 6.40 21.29
CA LYS A 76 17.65 5.04 21.85
C LYS A 76 18.14 4.06 20.80
N ALA A 77 17.61 4.12 19.58
CA ALA A 77 18.03 3.28 18.47
C ALA A 77 19.49 3.53 18.09
N VAL A 78 19.96 4.78 18.07
CA VAL A 78 21.37 5.11 17.83
C VAL A 78 22.28 4.54 18.92
N LYS A 79 21.84 4.56 20.19
CA LYS A 79 22.61 3.99 21.29
C LYS A 79 22.73 2.47 21.19
N LEU A 80 21.61 1.76 20.96
CA LEU A 80 21.63 0.31 20.75
C LEU A 80 22.44 -0.08 19.50
N ALA A 81 22.39 0.75 18.45
CA ALA A 81 23.17 0.50 17.25
C ALA A 81 24.68 0.61 17.47
N ALA A 82 25.11 1.45 18.42
CA ALA A 82 26.50 1.52 18.84
C ALA A 82 26.91 0.31 19.71
N GLU A 83 25.98 -0.26 20.48
CA GLU A 83 26.22 -1.42 21.35
C GLU A 83 26.30 -2.75 20.55
N HIS A 84 25.55 -2.88 19.46
CA HIS A 84 25.50 -4.11 18.64
C HIS A 84 25.70 -3.84 17.13
N PRO A 85 26.89 -3.43 16.67
CA PRO A 85 27.10 -2.99 15.29
C PRO A 85 26.88 -4.08 14.23
N ASN A 86 27.20 -5.34 14.54
CA ASN A 86 27.12 -6.48 13.62
C ASN A 86 25.82 -7.29 13.77
N ALA A 87 24.90 -6.86 14.65
CA ALA A 87 23.64 -7.56 14.91
C ALA A 87 22.47 -6.56 14.89
N PRO A 88 22.13 -5.99 13.71
CA PRO A 88 21.07 -4.98 13.57
C PRO A 88 19.69 -5.45 14.03
N TRP A 89 19.44 -6.76 13.99
CA TRP A 89 18.21 -7.34 14.50
C TRP A 89 18.02 -7.16 16.01
N LEU A 90 19.10 -6.94 16.78
CA LEU A 90 19.02 -6.69 18.22
C LEU A 90 18.64 -5.24 18.58
N HIS A 91 18.62 -4.32 17.61
CA HIS A 91 18.33 -2.89 17.87
C HIS A 91 16.86 -2.63 18.17
N ARG A 92 16.01 -3.59 17.82
CA ARG A 92 14.58 -3.62 18.07
C ARG A 92 14.28 -4.68 19.11
N ARG A 93 13.55 -4.29 20.16
CA ARG A 93 13.24 -5.19 21.29
C ARG A 93 12.37 -6.37 20.89
N ASP A 94 11.36 -6.14 20.08
CA ASP A 94 10.45 -7.17 19.56
C ASP A 94 11.19 -8.19 18.69
N TRP A 95 12.19 -7.74 17.93
CA TRP A 95 13.07 -8.63 17.18
C TRP A 95 14.02 -9.40 18.09
N ALA A 96 14.69 -8.72 19.01
CA ALA A 96 15.62 -9.36 19.97
C ALA A 96 14.93 -10.41 20.85
N GLU A 97 13.68 -10.18 21.25
CA GLU A 97 12.86 -11.10 22.05
C GLU A 97 12.29 -12.25 21.18
N GLY A 98 12.41 -12.19 19.84
CA GLY A 98 11.89 -13.19 18.91
C GLY A 98 10.35 -13.24 18.84
N ARG A 99 9.67 -12.25 19.42
CA ARG A 99 8.22 -12.19 19.53
C ARG A 99 7.69 -10.88 18.95
N ILE A 100 7.10 -10.96 17.77
CA ILE A 100 6.71 -9.80 16.97
C ILE A 100 5.20 -9.66 16.98
N VAL A 101 4.70 -8.55 17.51
CA VAL A 101 3.27 -8.24 17.52
C VAL A 101 2.85 -7.58 16.22
N ASP A 102 1.66 -7.89 15.75
CA ASP A 102 1.12 -7.35 14.50
C ASP A 102 1.06 -5.80 14.47
N SER A 103 1.31 -5.23 13.29
CA SER A 103 1.45 -3.78 13.09
C SER A 103 0.13 -3.03 12.82
N ASN A 104 -1.02 -3.72 12.80
CA ASN A 104 -2.27 -3.21 12.26
C ASN A 104 -2.93 -2.06 13.07
N LYS A 105 -2.52 -1.83 14.32
CA LYS A 105 -3.21 -0.91 15.25
C LYS A 105 -3.15 0.56 14.83
N VAL A 106 -2.01 1.01 14.32
CA VAL A 106 -1.79 2.44 14.04
C VAL A 106 -2.60 2.91 12.83
N GLY A 107 -2.63 2.10 11.76
CA GLY A 107 -3.40 2.42 10.56
C GLY A 107 -4.92 2.46 10.81
N PHE A 108 -5.42 1.53 11.61
CA PHE A 108 -6.83 1.48 11.99
C PHE A 108 -7.28 2.74 12.75
N ILE A 109 -6.52 3.17 13.77
CA ILE A 109 -6.86 4.36 14.57
C ILE A 109 -6.94 5.60 13.68
N PHE A 110 -6.02 5.74 12.72
CA PHE A 110 -6.05 6.84 11.77
C PHE A 110 -7.32 6.84 10.91
N VAL A 111 -7.70 5.69 10.34
CA VAL A 111 -8.93 5.56 9.53
C VAL A 111 -10.17 5.91 10.36
N LEU A 112 -10.23 5.48 11.62
CA LEU A 112 -11.34 5.76 12.52
C LEU A 112 -11.47 7.25 12.83
N ILE A 113 -10.37 7.92 13.23
CA ILE A 113 -10.36 9.36 13.51
C ILE A 113 -10.76 10.14 12.25
N PHE A 114 -10.20 9.77 11.10
CA PHE A 114 -10.49 10.42 9.83
C PHE A 114 -11.96 10.24 9.41
N ALA A 115 -12.52 9.04 9.57
CA ALA A 115 -13.93 8.77 9.27
C ALA A 115 -14.88 9.58 10.15
N VAL A 116 -14.65 9.64 11.46
CA VAL A 116 -15.47 10.43 12.40
C VAL A 116 -15.43 11.90 12.01
N PHE A 117 -14.23 12.44 11.76
CA PHE A 117 -14.07 13.84 11.41
C PHE A 117 -14.72 14.20 10.07
N TRP A 118 -14.45 13.41 9.02
CA TRP A 118 -15.05 13.63 7.71
C TRP A 118 -16.59 13.64 7.79
N ASN A 119 -17.18 12.70 8.52
CA ASN A 119 -18.63 12.65 8.70
C ASN A 119 -19.15 13.86 9.48
N ALA A 120 -18.47 14.29 10.54
CA ALA A 120 -18.89 15.47 11.31
C ALA A 120 -19.02 16.72 10.40
N ILE A 121 -18.05 16.94 9.52
CA ILE A 121 -18.07 18.03 8.55
C ILE A 121 -19.15 17.83 7.50
N ALA A 122 -19.17 16.65 6.87
CA ALA A 122 -20.04 16.37 5.74
C ALA A 122 -21.51 16.51 6.13
N TRP A 123 -21.88 15.99 7.30
CA TRP A 123 -23.23 16.13 7.85
C TRP A 123 -23.53 17.57 8.28
N ALA A 124 -22.60 18.26 8.93
CA ALA A 124 -22.83 19.66 9.31
C ALA A 124 -23.03 20.58 8.10
N ALA A 125 -22.23 20.40 7.04
CA ALA A 125 -22.37 21.12 5.78
C ALA A 125 -23.72 20.81 5.11
N THR A 126 -24.13 19.55 5.11
CA THR A 126 -25.40 19.12 4.54
C THR A 126 -26.57 19.75 5.32
N ILE A 127 -26.56 19.67 6.65
CA ILE A 127 -27.62 20.27 7.48
C ILE A 127 -27.68 21.78 7.26
N GLY A 128 -26.54 22.48 7.21
CA GLY A 128 -26.51 23.92 6.94
C GLY A 128 -27.17 24.28 5.61
N VAL A 129 -26.77 23.61 4.52
CA VAL A 129 -27.28 23.87 3.15
C VAL A 129 -28.78 23.63 3.04
N PHE A 130 -29.31 22.59 3.69
CA PHE A 130 -30.73 22.22 3.63
C PHE A 130 -31.61 22.98 4.63
N LYS A 131 -31.07 23.43 5.77
CA LYS A 131 -31.83 24.15 6.80
C LYS A 131 -31.92 25.66 6.53
N GLU A 132 -30.85 26.28 6.04
CA GLU A 132 -30.81 27.73 5.80
C GLU A 132 -31.53 28.17 4.52
N GLY A 133 -32.29 27.29 3.86
CA GLY A 133 -33.01 27.65 2.63
C GLY A 133 -32.08 28.30 1.61
N SER A 134 -30.84 27.80 1.50
CA SER A 134 -29.74 28.49 0.83
C SER A 134 -30.14 28.93 -0.58
N ASN A 135 -29.85 30.17 -0.98
CA ASN A 135 -29.96 30.64 -2.38
C ASN A 135 -28.99 29.91 -3.35
N ALA A 136 -28.36 28.83 -2.89
CA ALA A 136 -27.54 27.96 -3.71
C ALA A 136 -28.42 27.34 -4.80
N ASP A 137 -27.88 27.35 -6.02
CA ASP A 137 -28.47 26.71 -7.19
C ASP A 137 -28.97 25.29 -6.86
N GLU A 138 -30.08 24.87 -7.45
CA GLU A 138 -30.75 23.62 -7.10
C GLU A 138 -29.79 22.41 -7.26
N ALA A 139 -28.92 22.46 -8.27
CA ALA A 139 -27.86 21.48 -8.49
C ALA A 139 -26.81 21.44 -7.36
N ALA A 140 -26.46 22.59 -6.77
CA ALA A 140 -25.48 22.70 -5.69
C ALA A 140 -25.90 21.94 -4.44
N ARG A 141 -27.19 21.99 -4.10
CA ARG A 141 -27.77 21.35 -2.92
C ARG A 141 -27.60 19.83 -2.97
N TYR A 142 -27.76 19.23 -4.15
CA TYR A 142 -27.58 17.79 -4.34
C TYR A 142 -26.11 17.38 -4.37
N VAL A 143 -25.18 18.21 -4.86
CA VAL A 143 -23.75 17.88 -4.86
C VAL A 143 -23.18 17.73 -3.45
N VAL A 144 -23.66 18.54 -2.49
CA VAL A 144 -23.22 18.45 -1.09
C VAL A 144 -23.48 17.07 -0.49
N LEU A 145 -24.50 16.33 -0.96
CA LEU A 145 -24.80 14.96 -0.52
C LEU A 145 -23.73 13.92 -0.91
N LEU A 146 -22.84 14.22 -1.87
CA LEU A 146 -21.71 13.35 -2.18
C LEU A 146 -20.71 13.27 -1.01
N PHE A 147 -20.60 14.31 -0.19
CA PHE A 147 -19.68 14.32 0.94
C PHE A 147 -20.09 13.34 2.05
N PRO A 148 -21.37 13.31 2.51
CA PRO A 148 -21.86 12.26 3.40
C PRO A 148 -21.74 10.86 2.80
N LEU A 149 -21.93 10.68 1.49
CA LEU A 149 -21.77 9.39 0.84
C LEU A 149 -20.33 8.85 0.98
N VAL A 150 -19.32 9.70 0.74
CA VAL A 150 -17.92 9.37 1.01
C VAL A 150 -17.71 9.08 2.50
N GLY A 151 -18.34 9.86 3.38
CA GLY A 151 -18.33 9.66 4.82
C GLY A 151 -18.85 8.29 5.23
N LEU A 152 -19.94 7.82 4.64
CA LEU A 152 -20.50 6.48 4.87
C LEU A 152 -19.53 5.38 4.44
N GLY A 153 -18.84 5.55 3.30
CA GLY A 153 -17.79 4.63 2.86
C GLY A 153 -16.60 4.56 3.84
N LEU A 154 -16.14 5.71 4.35
CA LEU A 154 -15.09 5.76 5.37
C LEU A 154 -15.55 5.17 6.70
N ALA A 155 -16.80 5.43 7.10
CA ALA A 155 -17.40 4.87 8.30
C ALA A 155 -17.51 3.34 8.19
N TYR A 156 -17.95 2.82 7.04
CA TYR A 156 -17.96 1.38 6.77
C TYR A 156 -16.55 0.79 6.89
N ALA A 157 -15.53 1.41 6.28
CA ALA A 157 -14.15 0.94 6.38
C ALA A 157 -13.63 0.95 7.83
N ALA A 158 -13.93 2.02 8.58
CA ALA A 158 -13.57 2.14 9.99
C ALA A 158 -14.26 1.07 10.86
N ILE A 159 -15.57 0.86 10.66
CA ILE A 159 -16.36 -0.16 11.35
C ILE A 159 -15.85 -1.55 11.02
N TYR A 160 -15.57 -1.84 9.75
CA TYR A 160 -15.01 -3.13 9.33
C TYR A 160 -13.69 -3.44 10.04
N GLN A 161 -12.78 -2.46 10.11
CA GLN A 161 -11.50 -2.61 10.81
C GLN A 161 -11.66 -2.71 12.34
N LEU A 162 -12.61 -1.98 12.92
CA LEU A 162 -12.95 -2.09 14.35
C LEU A 162 -13.52 -3.48 14.67
N MET A 163 -14.42 -3.99 13.82
CA MET A 163 -14.96 -5.34 13.94
C MET A 163 -13.88 -6.40 13.81
N ARG A 164 -12.93 -6.24 12.86
CA ARG A 164 -11.76 -7.11 12.72
C ARG A 164 -10.94 -7.15 14.00
N TRP A 165 -10.59 -5.98 14.54
CA TRP A 165 -9.81 -5.87 15.77
C TRP A 165 -10.56 -6.46 16.97
N ARG A 166 -11.87 -6.21 17.09
CA ARG A 166 -12.70 -6.77 18.16
C ARG A 166 -12.85 -8.29 18.05
N LYS A 167 -12.92 -8.83 16.83
CA LYS A 167 -13.10 -10.26 16.56
C LYS A 167 -11.82 -11.06 16.78
N PHE A 168 -10.67 -10.58 16.30
CA PHE A 168 -9.43 -11.34 16.30
C PHE A 168 -8.36 -10.84 17.28
N GLY A 169 -8.49 -9.59 17.74
CA GLY A 169 -7.50 -8.97 18.59
C GLY A 169 -6.19 -8.67 17.87
N SER A 170 -5.08 -9.06 18.49
CA SER A 170 -3.72 -8.77 18.07
C SER A 170 -2.96 -10.08 18.09
N SER A 171 -2.32 -10.43 16.99
CA SER A 171 -1.58 -11.68 16.84
C SER A 171 -0.10 -11.45 17.11
N ALA A 172 0.60 -12.50 17.52
CA ALA A 172 2.05 -12.48 17.72
C ALA A 172 2.70 -13.56 16.87
N PHE A 173 3.84 -13.24 16.27
CA PHE A 173 4.70 -14.20 15.60
C PHE A 173 5.88 -14.52 16.50
N ASP A 174 5.93 -15.76 16.97
CA ASP A 174 7.02 -16.29 17.79
C ASP A 174 7.99 -17.02 16.84
N MET A 175 9.19 -16.45 16.67
CA MET A 175 10.21 -16.95 15.77
C MET A 175 10.89 -18.19 16.37
N ALA A 176 11.17 -19.18 15.54
CA ALA A 176 11.98 -20.34 15.95
C ALA A 176 13.44 -19.92 16.19
N GLU A 177 13.97 -19.06 15.32
CA GLU A 177 15.32 -18.50 15.40
C GLU A 177 15.32 -17.03 15.01
N VAL A 178 16.21 -16.24 15.63
CA VAL A 178 16.37 -14.81 15.36
C VAL A 178 17.82 -14.52 14.97
N PRO A 179 18.08 -13.88 13.82
CA PRO A 179 17.13 -13.51 12.77
C PRO A 179 16.77 -14.72 11.88
N GLY A 180 15.76 -14.56 11.02
CA GLY A 180 15.63 -15.46 9.87
C GLY A 180 16.81 -15.27 8.91
N VAL A 181 17.23 -16.35 8.26
CA VAL A 181 18.49 -16.39 7.49
C VAL A 181 18.22 -16.31 5.99
N ILE A 182 18.82 -15.34 5.30
CA ILE A 182 18.86 -15.29 3.83
C ILE A 182 19.79 -16.40 3.31
N GLY A 183 19.36 -17.19 2.31
CA GLY A 183 20.05 -18.43 1.94
C GLY A 183 19.80 -19.55 2.95
N GLY A 184 18.62 -19.55 3.55
CA GLY A 184 18.22 -20.43 4.65
C GLY A 184 16.71 -20.41 4.82
N SER A 185 16.22 -20.35 6.06
CA SER A 185 14.79 -20.31 6.33
C SER A 185 14.37 -19.27 7.36
N LEU A 186 13.09 -18.92 7.32
CA LEU A 186 12.37 -18.22 8.38
C LEU A 186 11.29 -19.16 8.93
N GLY A 187 11.51 -19.67 10.14
CA GLY A 187 10.61 -20.57 10.84
C GLY A 187 9.97 -19.91 12.07
N GLY A 188 8.77 -20.35 12.43
CA GLY A 188 8.11 -19.93 13.67
C GLY A 188 6.62 -20.29 13.70
N ILE A 189 5.91 -19.71 14.66
CA ILE A 189 4.48 -19.94 14.87
C ILE A 189 3.80 -18.59 15.06
N ILE A 190 2.72 -18.34 14.31
CA ILE A 190 1.82 -17.21 14.59
C ILE A 190 0.77 -17.67 15.58
N LEU A 191 0.74 -17.05 16.75
CA LEU A 191 -0.27 -17.24 17.78
C LEU A 191 -1.35 -16.16 17.66
N THR A 192 -2.58 -16.61 17.45
CA THR A 192 -3.77 -15.74 17.46
C THR A 192 -4.41 -15.72 18.85
N LYS A 193 -5.04 -14.60 19.23
CA LYS A 193 -5.74 -14.49 20.53
C LYS A 193 -7.04 -15.29 20.62
N VAL A 194 -7.56 -15.69 19.47
CA VAL A 194 -8.80 -16.44 19.33
C VAL A 194 -8.55 -17.61 18.40
N ASN A 195 -9.32 -18.67 18.57
CA ASN A 195 -9.30 -19.78 17.63
C ASN A 195 -9.92 -19.36 16.29
N VAL A 196 -9.10 -19.28 15.26
CA VAL A 196 -9.46 -19.00 13.88
C VAL A 196 -9.36 -20.30 13.08
N ARG A 197 -10.52 -20.83 12.66
CA ARG A 197 -10.61 -22.02 11.80
C ARG A 197 -11.25 -21.67 10.46
N PRO A 198 -10.43 -21.32 9.45
CA PRO A 198 -10.93 -20.99 8.13
C PRO A 198 -11.09 -22.24 7.26
N GLU A 199 -12.25 -22.40 6.61
CA GLU A 199 -12.55 -23.56 5.73
C GLU A 199 -11.52 -23.74 4.59
N LYS A 200 -10.95 -22.63 4.09
CA LYS A 200 -9.96 -22.63 3.00
C LYS A 200 -8.50 -22.60 3.49
N GLY A 201 -8.29 -22.66 4.81
CA GLY A 201 -6.97 -22.52 5.41
C GLY A 201 -6.46 -21.07 5.46
N PHE A 202 -5.22 -20.92 5.89
CA PHE A 202 -4.50 -19.65 5.96
C PHE A 202 -3.61 -19.45 4.74
N HIS A 203 -3.60 -18.24 4.22
CA HIS A 203 -2.70 -17.78 3.19
C HIS A 203 -1.57 -16.95 3.81
N LEU A 204 -0.35 -17.47 3.77
CA LEU A 204 0.86 -16.82 4.23
C LEU A 204 1.62 -16.22 3.04
N SER A 205 2.17 -15.03 3.23
CA SER A 205 3.02 -14.36 2.24
C SER A 205 4.22 -13.72 2.93
N LEU A 206 5.43 -14.01 2.46
CA LEU A 206 6.67 -13.37 2.92
C LEU A 206 7.23 -12.50 1.79
N ARG A 207 7.51 -11.22 2.08
CA ARG A 207 7.94 -10.22 1.09
C ARG A 207 9.24 -9.55 1.49
N ASN A 208 10.16 -9.41 0.53
CA ASN A 208 11.33 -8.52 0.61
C ASN A 208 10.99 -7.21 -0.11
N ILE A 209 10.96 -6.11 0.63
CA ILE A 209 10.46 -4.81 0.17
C ILE A 209 11.59 -3.79 0.22
N LYS A 210 11.83 -3.09 -0.90
CA LYS A 210 12.75 -1.97 -1.02
C LYS A 210 11.97 -0.65 -1.04
N GLU A 211 12.16 0.15 0.00
CA GLU A 211 11.69 1.52 0.07
C GLU A 211 12.82 2.46 -0.38
N VAL A 212 12.60 3.23 -1.43
CA VAL A 212 13.50 4.26 -1.90
C VAL A 212 12.87 5.61 -1.58
N VAL A 213 13.53 6.36 -0.72
CA VAL A 213 13.17 7.74 -0.44
C VAL A 213 13.98 8.65 -1.36
N THR A 214 13.31 9.26 -2.33
CA THR A 214 13.92 10.25 -3.23
C THR A 214 13.58 11.69 -2.82
N GLY A 215 14.51 12.61 -3.07
CA GLY A 215 14.33 14.05 -2.87
C GLY A 215 14.91 14.59 -1.55
N SER A 216 15.02 15.92 -1.47
CA SER A 216 15.52 16.66 -0.31
C SER A 216 14.50 17.70 0.12
N GLY A 217 14.33 17.89 1.44
CA GLY A 217 13.42 18.88 2.01
C GLY A 217 11.95 18.65 1.62
N LYS A 218 11.37 19.61 0.89
CA LYS A 218 9.93 19.68 0.57
C LYS A 218 9.47 18.70 -0.53
N ASN A 219 10.38 18.08 -1.27
CA ASN A 219 10.07 17.15 -2.37
C ASN A 219 10.47 15.70 -2.05
N ARG A 220 10.25 15.28 -0.80
CA ARG A 220 10.52 13.91 -0.39
C ARG A 220 9.39 12.99 -0.87
N SER A 221 9.69 12.03 -1.73
CA SER A 221 8.78 10.97 -2.14
C SER A 221 9.34 9.60 -1.72
N THR A 222 8.45 8.70 -1.32
CA THR A 222 8.83 7.32 -0.96
C THR A 222 8.26 6.39 -2.01
N ASN A 223 9.13 5.67 -2.70
CA ASN A 223 8.77 4.64 -3.67
C ASN A 223 9.01 3.26 -3.03
N VAL A 224 8.05 2.35 -3.16
CA VAL A 224 8.08 1.03 -2.53
C VAL A 224 8.06 -0.03 -3.63
N THR A 225 9.10 -0.85 -3.70
CA THR A 225 9.27 -1.92 -4.69
C THR A 225 9.42 -3.25 -3.97
N VAL A 226 8.63 -4.25 -4.35
CA VAL A 226 8.84 -5.63 -3.85
C VAL A 226 9.94 -6.27 -4.69
N LEU A 227 11.00 -6.75 -4.04
CA LEU A 227 12.13 -7.42 -4.67
C LEU A 227 11.87 -8.93 -4.79
N TRP A 228 11.26 -9.51 -3.76
CA TRP A 228 10.96 -10.94 -3.68
C TRP A 228 9.68 -11.18 -2.89
N GLU A 229 8.94 -12.23 -3.26
CA GLU A 229 7.70 -12.66 -2.61
C GLU A 229 7.58 -14.18 -2.70
N SER A 230 7.19 -14.82 -1.61
CA SER A 230 6.80 -16.23 -1.57
C SER A 230 5.48 -16.38 -0.83
N GLU A 231 4.64 -17.31 -1.27
CA GLU A 231 3.32 -17.56 -0.74
C GLU A 231 3.14 -19.04 -0.38
N GLN A 232 2.44 -19.30 0.72
CA GLN A 232 2.14 -20.66 1.17
C GLN A 232 0.71 -20.74 1.70
N TRP A 233 0.06 -21.89 1.48
CA TRP A 233 -1.24 -22.19 2.07
C TRP A 233 -1.08 -23.22 3.19
N VAL A 234 -1.62 -22.89 4.36
CA VAL A 234 -1.66 -23.79 5.52
C VAL A 234 -3.10 -24.25 5.69
N LYS A 235 -3.34 -25.54 5.48
CA LYS A 235 -4.66 -26.16 5.67
C LYS A 235 -5.01 -26.26 7.16
N GLU A 236 -6.30 -26.36 7.46
CA GLU A 236 -6.81 -26.49 8.82
C GLU A 236 -6.21 -27.71 9.55
N ASP A 237 -6.05 -28.83 8.86
CA ASP A 237 -5.50 -30.09 9.40
C ASP A 237 -4.08 -29.97 9.95
N ALA A 238 -3.34 -28.93 9.56
CA ALA A 238 -1.97 -28.68 10.02
C ALA A 238 -1.92 -27.84 11.32
N LEU A 239 -3.07 -27.40 11.84
CA LEU A 239 -3.17 -26.61 13.07
C LEU A 239 -3.23 -27.53 14.28
N ALA A 240 -2.59 -27.12 15.37
CA ALA A 240 -2.76 -27.79 16.66
C ALA A 240 -4.21 -27.66 17.16
N ASP A 241 -4.71 -28.72 17.79
CA ASP A 241 -6.05 -28.76 18.40
C ASP A 241 -6.08 -27.98 19.73
N ASP A 242 -6.01 -26.65 19.64
CA ASP A 242 -6.25 -25.75 20.76
C ASP A 242 -7.62 -25.05 20.56
N PRO A 243 -8.55 -25.13 21.53
CA PRO A 243 -9.86 -24.50 21.43
C PRO A 243 -9.83 -22.97 21.64
N THR A 244 -8.76 -22.42 22.22
CA THR A 244 -8.68 -21.01 22.65
C THR A 244 -7.89 -20.11 21.71
N GLN A 245 -6.90 -20.65 21.01
CA GLN A 245 -5.99 -19.94 20.11
C GLN A 245 -5.67 -20.80 18.89
N SER A 246 -5.20 -20.17 17.81
CA SER A 246 -4.65 -20.89 16.66
C SER A 246 -3.16 -20.68 16.60
N ALA A 247 -2.44 -21.79 16.47
CA ALA A 247 -1.01 -21.84 16.21
C ALA A 247 -0.81 -22.12 14.72
N ILE A 248 -0.46 -21.09 13.96
CA ILE A 248 -0.27 -21.19 12.51
C ILE A 248 1.23 -21.38 12.25
N PRO A 249 1.69 -22.56 11.81
CA PRO A 249 3.09 -22.79 11.52
C PRO A 249 3.55 -21.96 10.31
N VAL A 250 4.74 -21.41 10.40
CA VAL A 250 5.40 -20.62 9.35
C VAL A 250 6.74 -21.26 9.05
N LEU A 251 6.98 -21.59 7.79
CA LEU A 251 8.30 -22.03 7.32
C LEU A 251 8.50 -21.58 5.88
N PHE A 252 9.31 -20.54 5.68
CA PHE A 252 9.69 -20.06 4.36
C PHE A 252 11.16 -20.31 4.09
N ASN A 253 11.46 -20.89 2.93
CA ASN A 253 12.81 -21.00 2.39
C ASN A 253 13.15 -19.72 1.63
N ILE A 254 14.28 -19.10 1.98
CA ILE A 254 14.67 -17.77 1.49
C ILE A 254 15.91 -17.90 0.60
N PRO A 255 15.81 -17.56 -0.70
CA PRO A 255 16.94 -17.60 -1.60
C PRO A 255 18.10 -16.69 -1.18
N PHE A 256 19.35 -17.11 -1.42
CA PHE A 256 20.55 -16.33 -1.10
C PHE A 256 20.70 -15.07 -1.98
N SER A 257 20.10 -15.10 -3.17
CA SER A 257 19.98 -13.95 -4.09
C SER A 257 19.15 -12.78 -3.52
N CYS A 258 18.41 -12.98 -2.42
CA CYS A 258 17.63 -11.92 -1.79
C CYS A 258 18.51 -10.82 -1.19
N SER A 259 18.00 -9.60 -1.20
CA SER A 259 18.71 -8.44 -0.67
C SER A 259 18.59 -8.35 0.86
N SER A 260 19.72 -8.12 1.53
CA SER A 260 19.80 -7.88 2.97
C SER A 260 19.56 -6.40 3.32
N PRO A 261 18.93 -6.09 4.46
CA PRO A 261 18.82 -4.72 4.98
C PRO A 261 20.17 -3.99 5.18
N GLU A 262 21.29 -4.72 5.26
CA GLU A 262 22.61 -4.14 5.57
C GLU A 262 23.31 -3.43 4.40
N ASN A 263 22.99 -3.77 3.15
CA ASN A 263 23.73 -3.35 1.94
C ASN A 263 23.25 -2.04 1.31
N VAL A 264 22.72 -1.10 2.11
CA VAL A 264 21.83 -0.06 1.58
C VAL A 264 22.19 1.34 2.10
N SER A 265 22.18 2.34 1.21
CA SER A 265 22.45 3.74 1.53
C SER A 265 21.34 4.38 2.39
N SER A 266 21.61 5.54 3.01
CA SER A 266 20.64 6.23 3.89
C SER A 266 19.30 6.61 3.23
N SER A 267 19.21 6.62 1.90
CA SER A 267 17.98 6.92 1.14
C SER A 267 17.20 5.68 0.73
N VAL A 268 17.74 4.49 0.93
CA VAL A 268 17.09 3.23 0.55
C VAL A 268 16.97 2.37 1.81
N THR A 269 15.87 1.66 1.97
CA THR A 269 15.63 0.79 3.12
C THR A 269 15.04 -0.51 2.61
N ILE A 270 15.61 -1.64 3.02
CA ILE A 270 15.08 -2.97 2.69
C ILE A 270 14.45 -3.55 3.95
N LYS A 271 13.21 -4.02 3.84
CA LYS A 271 12.40 -4.57 4.93
C LYS A 271 11.82 -5.91 4.52
N TRP A 272 11.51 -6.74 5.51
CA TRP A 272 10.81 -7.99 5.32
C TRP A 272 9.46 -7.95 6.01
N GLU A 273 8.42 -8.35 5.28
CA GLU A 273 7.03 -8.36 5.76
C GLU A 273 6.47 -9.78 5.65
N LEU A 274 6.05 -10.34 6.78
CA LEU A 274 5.27 -11.57 6.85
C LEU A 274 3.79 -11.20 7.02
N LYS A 275 2.94 -11.73 6.14
CA LYS A 275 1.51 -11.49 6.13
C LYS A 275 0.75 -12.79 6.19
N VAL A 276 -0.31 -12.82 7.00
CA VAL A 276 -1.26 -13.93 7.08
C VAL A 276 -2.66 -13.42 6.79
N LYS A 277 -3.41 -14.17 5.98
CA LYS A 277 -4.81 -13.89 5.65
C LYS A 277 -5.65 -15.17 5.74
N ALA A 278 -6.89 -15.02 6.15
CA ALA A 278 -7.87 -16.08 6.05
C ALA A 278 -9.28 -15.53 5.83
N GLU A 279 -10.02 -16.15 4.92
CA GLU A 279 -11.43 -15.85 4.68
C GLU A 279 -12.26 -16.36 5.86
N MET A 280 -13.08 -15.49 6.45
CA MET A 280 -13.88 -15.82 7.63
C MET A 280 -15.29 -15.23 7.50
N PRO A 281 -16.33 -15.89 8.03
CA PRO A 281 -17.68 -15.33 8.01
C PRO A 281 -17.74 -13.90 8.59
N GLY A 282 -18.30 -12.98 7.80
CA GLY A 282 -18.43 -11.56 8.12
C GLY A 282 -17.14 -10.76 7.87
N VAL A 283 -16.14 -10.91 8.74
CA VAL A 283 -14.89 -10.15 8.68
C VAL A 283 -13.71 -11.11 8.61
N ASP A 284 -12.88 -10.91 7.58
CA ASP A 284 -11.70 -11.70 7.29
C ASP A 284 -10.57 -11.45 8.29
N TYR A 285 -9.81 -12.50 8.57
CA TYR A 285 -8.63 -12.43 9.39
C TYR A 285 -7.44 -11.94 8.57
N GLN A 286 -6.67 -11.00 9.14
CA GLN A 286 -5.46 -10.48 8.52
C GLN A 286 -4.50 -9.94 9.57
N SER A 287 -3.25 -10.38 9.53
CA SER A 287 -2.16 -9.85 10.36
C SER A 287 -0.89 -9.65 9.55
N THR A 288 -0.13 -8.63 9.91
CA THR A 288 1.11 -8.23 9.22
C THR A 288 2.21 -8.01 10.25
N PHE A 289 3.38 -8.59 10.00
CA PHE A 289 4.55 -8.57 10.89
C PHE A 289 5.78 -8.10 10.10
N GLU A 290 6.53 -7.15 10.65
CA GLU A 290 7.83 -6.78 10.10
C GLU A 290 8.89 -7.67 10.76
N VAL A 291 9.52 -8.56 9.98
CA VAL A 291 10.36 -9.65 10.50
C VAL A 291 11.86 -9.37 10.27
N PRO A 292 12.75 -9.74 11.22
CA PRO A 292 14.19 -9.61 11.05
C PRO A 292 14.71 -10.75 10.19
N VAL A 293 15.03 -10.46 8.92
CA VAL A 293 15.65 -11.42 7.99
C VAL A 293 16.93 -10.81 7.43
N PHE A 294 18.06 -11.48 7.67
CA PHE A 294 19.40 -10.94 7.42
C PHE A 294 20.32 -12.00 6.80
N LYS A 295 21.40 -11.53 6.16
CA LYS A 295 22.53 -12.40 5.83
C LYS A 295 23.36 -12.59 7.11
N THR A 296 23.68 -13.83 7.44
CA THR A 296 24.47 -14.19 8.63
C THR A 296 25.55 -15.18 8.24
N GLU A 297 26.35 -15.64 9.20
CA GLU A 297 27.34 -16.71 8.97
C GLU A 297 26.67 -18.03 8.52
N ASN A 298 25.41 -18.25 8.89
CA ASN A 298 24.64 -19.44 8.52
C ASN A 298 24.01 -19.32 7.12
N SER A 299 24.23 -18.23 6.39
CA SER A 299 23.70 -18.05 5.04
C SER A 299 24.44 -18.95 4.05
N ASP A 300 23.73 -19.87 3.40
CA ASP A 300 24.30 -20.77 2.38
C ASP A 300 24.22 -20.13 0.99
N PRO A 301 25.36 -19.81 0.32
CA PRO A 301 25.37 -19.28 -1.04
C PRO A 301 24.86 -20.27 -2.10
N ASP A 302 24.98 -21.58 -1.85
CA ASP A 302 24.58 -22.64 -2.77
C ASP A 302 23.12 -23.07 -2.57
N PHE A 303 22.41 -22.43 -1.63
CA PHE A 303 21.01 -22.70 -1.32
C PHE A 303 20.13 -22.65 -2.58
N ASP A 304 20.32 -21.64 -3.42
CA ASP A 304 19.53 -21.42 -4.64
C ASP A 304 19.71 -22.58 -5.64
N ALA A 305 20.96 -23.04 -5.80
CA ALA A 305 21.31 -24.15 -6.69
C ALA A 305 20.84 -25.51 -6.17
N ARG A 306 20.71 -25.67 -4.83
CA ARG A 306 20.15 -26.88 -4.23
C ARG A 306 18.62 -26.89 -4.30
N ALA A 307 17.98 -25.77 -3.95
CA ALA A 307 16.54 -25.60 -4.05
C ALA A 307 16.01 -25.78 -5.48
N ALA A 308 16.77 -25.33 -6.50
CA ALA A 308 16.44 -25.56 -7.90
C ALA A 308 16.43 -27.04 -8.29
N ARG A 309 17.41 -27.82 -7.81
CA ARG A 309 17.50 -29.28 -8.04
C ARG A 309 16.37 -30.04 -7.38
N ASP A 310 16.02 -29.65 -6.16
CA ASP A 310 14.92 -30.28 -5.41
C ASP A 310 13.54 -29.95 -6.04
N ALA A 311 13.36 -28.74 -6.58
CA ALA A 311 12.14 -28.32 -7.26
C ALA A 311 11.93 -29.03 -8.62
N GLU A 312 13.00 -29.32 -9.36
CA GLU A 312 12.96 -30.06 -10.63
C GLU A 312 12.49 -31.51 -10.44
N THR A 313 12.68 -32.08 -9.24
CA THR A 313 12.25 -33.43 -8.89
C THR A 313 10.76 -33.53 -8.52
N VAL A 314 10.07 -32.40 -8.27
CA VAL A 314 8.68 -32.37 -7.75
C VAL A 314 7.72 -31.60 -8.70
N ALA A 315 8.10 -31.40 -9.97
CA ALA A 315 7.39 -30.50 -10.89
C ALA A 315 5.92 -30.91 -11.21
N SER A 316 4.99 -30.39 -10.42
CA SER A 316 3.63 -30.04 -10.83
C SER A 316 3.50 -28.53 -10.66
N ALA A 317 3.64 -27.77 -11.74
CA ALA A 317 3.42 -26.33 -11.71
C ALA A 317 2.00 -26.04 -11.18
N PRO A 318 1.82 -25.13 -10.22
CA PRO A 318 0.48 -24.75 -9.78
C PRO A 318 -0.27 -24.14 -10.98
N VAL A 319 -1.46 -24.67 -11.28
CA VAL A 319 -2.34 -24.13 -12.32
C VAL A 319 -2.69 -22.68 -11.95
N VAL A 320 -2.08 -21.71 -12.64
CA VAL A 320 -2.33 -20.28 -12.40
C VAL A 320 -3.69 -19.91 -12.98
N ASP A 321 -4.64 -19.59 -12.11
CA ASP A 321 -5.95 -19.09 -12.53
C ASP A 321 -5.88 -17.61 -12.94
N TRP A 322 -5.62 -17.36 -14.22
CA TRP A 322 -5.53 -16.03 -14.83
C TRP A 322 -6.79 -15.17 -14.63
N ARG A 323 -7.96 -15.80 -14.47
CA ARG A 323 -9.25 -15.09 -14.34
C ARG A 323 -9.32 -14.28 -13.05
N LYS A 324 -8.72 -14.78 -11.95
CA LYS A 324 -8.66 -14.06 -10.67
C LYS A 324 -7.86 -12.76 -10.74
N SER A 325 -7.01 -12.62 -11.75
CA SER A 325 -6.19 -11.42 -11.99
C SER A 325 -6.75 -10.49 -13.05
N GLY A 326 -7.95 -10.81 -13.57
CA GLY A 326 -8.61 -10.04 -14.63
C GLY A 326 -7.83 -10.04 -15.94
N ILE A 327 -6.96 -11.04 -16.13
CA ILE A 327 -6.21 -11.27 -17.36
C ILE A 327 -7.01 -12.29 -18.16
N VAL A 328 -7.41 -11.90 -19.37
CA VAL A 328 -8.06 -12.82 -20.30
C VAL A 328 -7.04 -13.17 -21.38
N ILE A 329 -6.68 -14.44 -21.43
CA ILE A 329 -5.86 -15.03 -22.49
C ILE A 329 -6.83 -15.60 -23.53
N ARG A 330 -6.72 -15.15 -24.78
CA ARG A 330 -7.42 -15.75 -25.92
C ARG A 330 -6.42 -16.04 -27.01
N ASP A 331 -6.49 -17.21 -27.61
CA ASP A 331 -5.78 -17.46 -28.85
C ASP A 331 -6.60 -16.86 -30.00
N ASP A 332 -5.93 -16.08 -30.84
CA ASP A 332 -6.49 -15.45 -32.03
C ASP A 332 -6.35 -16.38 -33.24
N PHE A 333 -7.22 -16.23 -34.24
CA PHE A 333 -7.22 -17.04 -35.47
C PHE A 333 -5.94 -16.86 -36.32
N SER A 334 -5.12 -15.86 -35.98
CA SER A 334 -3.82 -15.57 -36.58
C SER A 334 -2.64 -16.36 -35.98
N GLY A 335 -2.89 -17.21 -34.97
CA GLY A 335 -1.83 -17.92 -34.21
C GLY A 335 -1.24 -17.09 -33.07
N ALA A 336 -1.70 -15.85 -32.87
CA ALA A 336 -1.25 -14.98 -31.80
C ALA A 336 -2.02 -15.20 -30.50
N THR A 337 -1.34 -15.07 -29.35
CA THR A 337 -2.01 -15.08 -28.05
C THR A 337 -2.25 -13.67 -27.55
N LEU A 338 -3.52 -13.35 -27.36
CA LEU A 338 -4.00 -12.06 -26.94
C LEU A 338 -4.17 -12.06 -25.42
N VAL A 339 -3.33 -11.27 -24.74
CA VAL A 339 -3.40 -11.05 -23.30
C VAL A 339 -4.01 -9.67 -23.09
N GLU A 340 -5.29 -9.64 -22.69
CA GLU A 340 -6.01 -8.40 -22.44
C GLU A 340 -6.14 -8.15 -20.92
N ALA A 341 -5.61 -7.01 -20.47
CA ALA A 341 -5.89 -6.47 -19.15
C ALA A 341 -7.10 -5.53 -19.27
N ARG A 342 -8.27 -5.99 -18.78
CA ARG A 342 -9.54 -5.28 -18.95
C ARG A 342 -9.50 -3.88 -18.32
N ALA A 343 -9.93 -2.87 -19.07
CA ALA A 343 -10.09 -1.50 -18.55
C ALA A 343 -11.06 -1.49 -17.35
N GLY A 344 -10.77 -0.70 -16.32
CA GLY A 344 -11.63 -0.58 -15.13
C GLY A 344 -11.43 -1.64 -14.04
N ARG A 345 -10.37 -2.47 -14.07
CA ARG A 345 -10.11 -3.49 -13.02
C ARG A 345 -10.02 -2.95 -11.58
N ASN A 346 -9.69 -1.66 -11.42
CA ASN A 346 -9.65 -0.95 -10.14
C ASN A 346 -10.78 0.08 -10.02
N PHE A 347 -11.96 -0.16 -10.62
CA PHE A 347 -13.05 0.81 -10.69
C PHE A 347 -13.37 1.43 -9.33
N ILE A 348 -13.53 0.62 -8.28
CA ILE A 348 -13.84 1.10 -6.93
C ILE A 348 -12.73 2.01 -6.36
N PHE A 349 -11.46 1.65 -6.56
CA PHE A 349 -10.30 2.41 -6.05
C PHE A 349 -10.07 3.73 -6.80
N LEU A 350 -10.59 3.85 -8.03
CA LEU A 350 -10.48 5.07 -8.83
C LEU A 350 -11.75 5.92 -8.76
N PHE A 351 -12.90 5.31 -8.48
CA PHE A 351 -14.20 5.95 -8.44
C PHE A 351 -14.37 6.85 -7.21
N VAL A 352 -13.99 6.37 -6.01
CA VAL A 352 -14.11 7.17 -4.78
C VAL A 352 -13.22 8.43 -4.83
N PRO A 353 -11.92 8.35 -5.20
CA PRO A 353 -11.10 9.55 -5.35
C PRO A 353 -11.60 10.45 -6.48
N LEU A 354 -12.12 9.90 -7.59
CA LEU A 354 -12.72 10.69 -8.66
C LEU A 354 -13.91 11.53 -8.16
N LEU A 355 -14.81 10.94 -7.36
CA LEU A 355 -15.92 11.66 -6.75
C LEU A 355 -15.44 12.76 -5.79
N ILE A 356 -14.39 12.49 -5.00
CA ILE A 356 -13.77 13.49 -4.12
C ILE A 356 -13.19 14.64 -4.96
N GLY A 357 -12.45 14.34 -6.02
CA GLY A 357 -11.87 15.34 -6.92
C GLY A 357 -12.95 16.20 -7.58
N LEU A 358 -14.02 15.58 -8.07
CA LEU A 358 -15.15 16.29 -8.67
C LEU A 358 -15.86 17.17 -7.63
N GLY A 359 -16.09 16.65 -6.42
CA GLY A 359 -16.68 17.39 -5.31
C GLY A 359 -15.84 18.59 -4.87
N MET A 360 -14.51 18.48 -4.92
CA MET A 360 -13.61 19.61 -4.64
C MET A 360 -13.71 20.71 -5.70
N LEU A 361 -13.83 20.36 -6.99
CA LEU A 361 -14.02 21.34 -8.07
C LEU A 361 -15.35 22.07 -7.95
N VAL A 362 -16.41 21.37 -7.56
CA VAL A 362 -17.69 22.01 -7.26
C VAL A 362 -17.57 22.89 -6.02
N GLY A 363 -16.87 22.41 -4.97
CA GLY A 363 -16.59 23.18 -3.75
C GLY A 363 -15.83 24.49 -4.01
N THR A 364 -14.91 24.51 -4.99
CA THR A 364 -14.22 25.73 -5.43
C THR A 364 -15.22 26.81 -5.84
N TYR A 365 -16.20 26.48 -6.69
CA TYR A 365 -17.15 27.45 -7.22
C TYR A 365 -17.89 28.19 -6.09
N PHE A 366 -18.33 27.45 -5.07
CA PHE A 366 -19.00 28.04 -3.91
C PHE A 366 -18.06 28.81 -2.98
N ALA A 367 -16.88 28.26 -2.69
CA ALA A 367 -15.89 28.92 -1.86
C ALA A 367 -15.35 30.21 -2.51
N TRP A 368 -15.34 30.29 -3.84
CA TRP A 368 -14.97 31.51 -4.58
C TRP A 368 -16.01 32.62 -4.42
N ASN A 369 -17.29 32.25 -4.32
CA ASN A 369 -18.44 33.16 -4.17
C ASN A 369 -18.78 33.47 -2.71
N SER A 370 -18.09 32.85 -1.75
CA SER A 370 -18.24 33.09 -0.32
C SER A 370 -17.20 34.10 0.20
N ASN A 371 -17.42 34.64 1.39
CA ASN A 371 -16.48 35.53 2.10
C ASN A 371 -15.24 34.80 2.67
N MET A 372 -14.95 33.58 2.20
CA MET A 372 -13.80 32.80 2.64
C MET A 372 -12.49 33.36 2.08
N PRO A 373 -11.37 33.22 2.82
CA PRO A 373 -10.05 33.56 2.30
C PRO A 373 -9.78 32.85 0.98
N LYS A 374 -9.41 33.62 -0.07
CA LYS A 374 -9.27 33.10 -1.45
C LYS A 374 -8.22 32.00 -1.61
N ILE A 375 -7.34 31.79 -0.63
CA ILE A 375 -6.37 30.70 -0.61
C ILE A 375 -7.05 29.32 -0.58
N PHE A 376 -8.21 29.20 0.08
CA PHE A 376 -8.96 27.96 0.22
C PHE A 376 -9.56 27.45 -1.10
N PRO A 377 -10.33 28.24 -1.87
CA PRO A 377 -10.85 27.79 -3.16
C PRO A 377 -9.73 27.53 -4.18
N ILE A 378 -8.62 28.30 -4.18
CA ILE A 378 -7.46 28.02 -5.05
C ILE A 378 -6.90 26.62 -4.79
N PHE A 379 -6.74 26.24 -3.52
CA PHE A 379 -6.27 24.91 -3.13
C PHE A 379 -7.22 23.80 -3.61
N LEU A 380 -8.54 23.97 -3.38
CA LEU A 380 -9.55 23.01 -3.82
C LEU A 380 -9.53 22.80 -5.34
N THR A 381 -9.33 23.87 -6.12
CA THR A 381 -9.29 23.79 -7.59
C THR A 381 -8.11 22.96 -8.07
N ILE A 382 -6.91 23.30 -7.58
CA ILE A 382 -5.67 22.67 -8.03
C ILE A 382 -5.70 21.18 -7.65
N PHE A 383 -6.08 20.88 -6.41
CA PHE A 383 -6.11 19.51 -5.92
C PHE A 383 -7.24 18.70 -6.56
N GLY A 384 -8.43 19.29 -6.72
CA GLY A 384 -9.57 18.67 -7.39
C GLY A 384 -9.29 18.33 -8.85
N LEU A 385 -8.62 19.21 -9.61
CA LEU A 385 -8.22 18.97 -11.00
C LEU A 385 -7.22 17.82 -11.09
N LEU A 386 -6.21 17.80 -10.22
CA LEU A 386 -5.18 16.78 -10.20
C LEU A 386 -5.78 15.39 -9.93
N VAL A 387 -6.64 15.28 -8.92
CA VAL A 387 -7.29 14.02 -8.57
C VAL A 387 -8.24 13.56 -9.67
N THR A 388 -9.05 14.47 -10.23
CA THR A 388 -10.03 14.14 -11.28
C THR A 388 -9.34 13.69 -12.57
N ALA A 389 -8.32 14.42 -13.02
CA ALA A 389 -7.57 14.08 -14.22
C ALA A 389 -6.80 12.76 -14.06
N GLY A 390 -6.15 12.55 -12.90
CA GLY A 390 -5.41 11.33 -12.60
C GLY A 390 -6.31 10.08 -12.56
N CYS A 391 -7.46 10.17 -11.88
CA CYS A 391 -8.37 9.04 -11.73
C CYS A 391 -9.16 8.77 -13.02
N GLY A 392 -9.63 9.83 -13.69
CA GLY A 392 -10.33 9.72 -14.98
C GLY A 392 -9.44 9.07 -16.04
N GLY A 393 -8.21 9.57 -16.22
CA GLY A 393 -7.26 8.98 -17.17
C GLY A 393 -6.94 7.51 -16.89
N ALA A 394 -6.85 7.12 -15.61
CA ALA A 394 -6.60 5.74 -15.21
C ALA A 394 -7.77 4.79 -15.53
N LEU A 395 -9.02 5.27 -15.47
CA LEU A 395 -10.23 4.47 -15.77
C LEU A 395 -10.36 4.11 -17.25
N PHE A 396 -9.98 5.03 -18.14
CA PHE A 396 -10.09 4.86 -19.59
C PHE A 396 -8.83 4.32 -20.26
N THR A 397 -7.85 3.85 -19.49
CA THR A 397 -6.66 3.20 -20.06
C THR A 397 -6.94 1.70 -20.26
N SER A 398 -6.88 1.21 -21.50
CA SER A 398 -6.84 -0.23 -21.79
C SER A 398 -5.44 -0.63 -22.28
N LEU A 399 -5.04 -1.85 -21.92
CA LEU A 399 -3.71 -2.40 -22.19
C LEU A 399 -3.88 -3.80 -22.80
N ARG A 400 -3.32 -4.00 -23.99
CA ARG A 400 -3.33 -5.28 -24.71
C ARG A 400 -1.89 -5.65 -25.07
N LEU A 401 -1.53 -6.90 -24.83
CA LEU A 401 -0.32 -7.51 -25.37
C LEU A 401 -0.75 -8.59 -26.37
N LYS A 402 -0.22 -8.52 -27.58
CA LYS A 402 -0.30 -9.61 -28.56
C LYS A 402 1.05 -10.28 -28.63
N ILE A 403 1.06 -11.59 -28.44
CA ILE A 403 2.24 -12.43 -28.50
C ILE A 403 2.19 -13.17 -29.83
N PHE A 404 3.10 -12.84 -30.74
CA PHE A 404 3.38 -13.63 -31.94
C PHE A 404 4.66 -14.44 -31.73
N PRO A 405 4.91 -15.51 -32.52
CA PRO A 405 6.15 -16.29 -32.44
C PRO A 405 7.42 -15.44 -32.70
N ASP A 406 7.31 -14.44 -33.58
CA ASP A 406 8.42 -13.59 -34.05
C ASP A 406 8.47 -12.21 -33.37
N ARG A 407 7.35 -11.73 -32.81
CA ARG A 407 7.24 -10.37 -32.25
C ARG A 407 6.25 -10.24 -31.09
N LEU A 408 6.52 -9.28 -30.21
CA LEU A 408 5.62 -8.82 -29.15
C LEU A 408 5.06 -7.46 -29.52
N GLU A 409 3.73 -7.33 -29.57
CA GLU A 409 3.05 -6.05 -29.83
C GLU A 409 2.26 -5.59 -28.60
N SER A 410 2.57 -4.40 -28.10
CA SER A 410 1.78 -3.74 -27.06
C SER A 410 0.92 -2.64 -27.65
N GLU A 411 -0.35 -2.63 -27.24
CA GLU A 411 -1.32 -1.62 -27.57
C GLU A 411 -1.81 -0.97 -26.28
N ARG A 412 -1.55 0.34 -26.14
CA ARG A 412 -2.11 1.15 -25.04
C ARG A 412 -3.12 2.13 -25.61
N ARG A 413 -4.38 1.99 -25.20
CA ARG A 413 -5.42 2.98 -25.52
C ARG A 413 -5.62 3.91 -24.34
N PHE A 414 -5.56 5.21 -24.60
CA PHE A 414 -5.83 6.26 -23.64
C PHE A 414 -6.80 7.26 -24.28
N PHE A 415 -8.05 7.30 -23.81
CA PHE A 415 -9.03 8.29 -24.27
C PHE A 415 -9.21 8.32 -25.81
N GLY A 416 -9.22 7.15 -26.45
CA GLY A 416 -9.33 7.00 -27.91
C GLY A 416 -8.01 7.14 -28.68
N LEU A 417 -6.92 7.62 -28.06
CA LEU A 417 -5.58 7.63 -28.64
C LEU A 417 -4.91 6.28 -28.40
N THR A 418 -4.48 5.62 -29.48
CA THR A 418 -3.77 4.34 -29.41
C THR A 418 -2.29 4.56 -29.63
N LYS A 419 -1.47 4.14 -28.65
CA LYS A 419 -0.02 4.03 -28.81
C LYS A 419 0.34 2.57 -29.05
N TYR A 420 1.01 2.32 -30.17
CA TYR A 420 1.56 1.02 -30.54
C TYR A 420 3.05 0.97 -30.22
N ALA A 421 3.52 -0.15 -29.70
CA ALA A 421 4.93 -0.48 -29.68
C ALA A 421 5.11 -1.97 -30.00
N SER A 422 5.95 -2.28 -30.98
CA SER A 422 6.32 -3.63 -31.37
C SER A 422 7.80 -3.88 -31.12
N VAL A 423 8.14 -5.12 -30.75
CA VAL A 423 9.52 -5.58 -30.57
C VAL A 423 9.65 -6.96 -31.15
N ASN A 424 10.67 -7.18 -31.99
CA ASN A 424 10.98 -8.51 -32.47
C ASN A 424 11.63 -9.34 -31.37
N VAL A 425 11.29 -10.63 -31.31
CA VAL A 425 11.84 -11.56 -30.32
C VAL A 425 13.35 -11.73 -30.49
N SER A 426 13.87 -11.63 -31.71
CA SER A 426 15.30 -11.67 -32.02
C SER A 426 16.11 -10.51 -31.44
N GLU A 427 15.46 -9.42 -31.03
CA GLU A 427 16.14 -8.29 -30.41
C GLU A 427 16.21 -8.41 -28.88
N LEU A 428 15.48 -9.36 -28.29
CA LEU A 428 15.33 -9.53 -26.84
C LEU A 428 16.40 -10.47 -26.28
N ASP A 429 17.14 -10.00 -25.28
CA ASP A 429 18.10 -10.77 -24.51
C ASP A 429 17.40 -11.55 -23.38
N ARG A 430 16.52 -10.87 -22.62
CA ARG A 430 15.73 -11.47 -21.54
C ARG A 430 14.48 -10.67 -21.19
N LEU A 431 13.52 -11.34 -20.55
CA LEU A 431 12.32 -10.74 -19.97
C LEU A 431 12.46 -10.65 -18.45
N GLU A 432 12.11 -9.50 -17.87
CA GLU A 432 12.08 -9.29 -16.43
C GLU A 432 10.70 -8.77 -15.99
N SER A 433 10.22 -9.20 -14.83
CA SER A 433 9.04 -8.63 -14.19
C SER A 433 9.44 -7.46 -13.29
N ILE A 434 8.84 -6.28 -13.52
CA ILE A 434 9.14 -5.07 -12.74
C ILE A 434 7.86 -4.60 -12.05
N SER A 435 7.92 -4.35 -10.74
CA SER A 435 6.82 -3.74 -9.99
C SER A 435 6.64 -2.29 -10.42
N THR A 436 5.45 -1.91 -10.90
CA THR A 436 5.20 -0.57 -11.45
C THR A 436 4.18 0.24 -10.68
N MET A 437 3.29 -0.41 -9.93
CA MET A 437 2.35 0.28 -9.07
C MET A 437 1.99 -0.60 -7.88
N SER A 438 1.93 -0.02 -6.70
CA SER A 438 1.33 -0.60 -5.50
C SER A 438 0.06 0.17 -5.16
N SER A 439 -1.06 -0.52 -5.00
CA SER A 439 -2.30 0.06 -4.49
C SER A 439 -2.64 -0.68 -3.20
N GLY A 440 -2.33 -0.06 -2.06
CA GLY A 440 -2.34 -0.74 -0.77
C GLY A 440 -1.40 -1.94 -0.78
N GLU A 441 -1.97 -3.14 -0.61
CA GLU A 441 -1.22 -4.41 -0.50
C GLU A 441 -1.05 -5.19 -1.81
N VAL A 442 -1.68 -4.70 -2.89
CA VAL A 442 -1.68 -5.35 -4.20
C VAL A 442 -0.61 -4.71 -5.06
N HIS A 443 0.41 -5.50 -5.41
CA HIS A 443 1.49 -5.09 -6.30
C HIS A 443 1.17 -5.52 -7.72
N PHE A 444 1.28 -4.56 -8.64
CA PHE A 444 1.13 -4.77 -10.06
C PHE A 444 2.50 -4.78 -10.72
N TYR A 445 2.78 -5.85 -11.44
CA TYR A 445 4.01 -6.05 -12.20
C TYR A 445 3.76 -5.84 -13.68
N ASP A 446 4.63 -5.09 -14.34
CA ASP A 446 4.69 -5.01 -15.79
C ASP A 446 5.85 -5.89 -16.27
N LEU A 447 5.77 -6.37 -17.51
CA LEU A 447 6.87 -7.09 -18.12
C LEU A 447 7.77 -6.09 -18.83
N VAL A 448 9.08 -6.29 -18.72
CA VAL A 448 10.09 -5.46 -19.41
C VAL A 448 11.02 -6.38 -20.17
N GLY A 449 11.05 -6.21 -21.49
CA GLY A 449 12.03 -6.83 -22.35
C GLY A 449 13.29 -5.99 -22.40
N ILE A 450 14.43 -6.61 -22.13
CA ILE A 450 15.76 -6.01 -22.29
C ILE A 450 16.29 -6.44 -23.65
N LYS A 451 16.56 -5.47 -24.52
CA LYS A 451 17.15 -5.73 -25.83
C LYS A 451 18.66 -6.00 -25.73
N HIS A 452 19.25 -6.62 -26.75
CA HIS A 452 20.72 -6.85 -26.82
C HIS A 452 21.55 -5.56 -26.72
N ASN A 453 21.00 -4.41 -27.13
CA ASN A 453 21.64 -3.11 -27.00
C ASN A 453 21.46 -2.46 -25.60
N GLY A 454 20.82 -3.15 -24.65
CA GLY A 454 20.51 -2.68 -23.31
C GLY A 454 19.25 -1.81 -23.19
N GLU A 455 18.57 -1.52 -24.30
CA GLU A 455 17.33 -0.74 -24.30
C GLU A 455 16.18 -1.55 -23.67
N LYS A 456 15.36 -0.88 -22.85
CA LYS A 456 14.25 -1.50 -22.15
C LYS A 456 12.93 -1.18 -22.82
N VAL A 457 12.20 -2.22 -23.24
CA VAL A 457 10.84 -2.07 -23.75
C VAL A 457 9.84 -2.58 -22.73
N LYS A 458 8.92 -1.70 -22.35
CA LYS A 458 7.94 -1.96 -21.29
C LYS A 458 6.60 -2.40 -21.87
N PHE A 459 6.12 -3.55 -21.41
CA PHE A 459 4.81 -4.11 -21.69
C PHE A 459 3.91 -3.93 -20.46
N PRO A 460 3.05 -2.90 -20.43
CA PRO A 460 2.30 -2.55 -19.24
C PRO A 460 1.08 -3.47 -19.13
N LEU A 461 1.24 -4.66 -18.54
CA LEU A 461 0.16 -5.63 -18.33
C LEU A 461 -0.47 -5.50 -16.95
N ARG A 462 0.24 -4.90 -15.99
CA ARG A 462 -0.18 -4.75 -14.59
C ARG A 462 -0.66 -6.08 -14.01
N ILE A 463 0.17 -7.11 -14.06
CA ILE A 463 -0.11 -8.45 -13.53
C ILE A 463 -0.10 -8.40 -12.00
N ARG A 464 -1.05 -9.07 -11.34
CA ARG A 464 -1.17 -9.04 -9.88
C ARG A 464 -0.23 -10.06 -9.23
N GLY A 465 0.74 -9.60 -8.45
CA GLY A 465 1.69 -10.50 -7.76
C GLY A 465 2.83 -11.01 -8.64
N LYS A 466 3.97 -11.33 -8.01
CA LYS A 466 5.20 -11.66 -8.73
C LYS A 466 5.13 -13.04 -9.38
N ALA A 467 4.64 -14.05 -8.66
CA ALA A 467 4.54 -15.42 -9.15
C ALA A 467 3.73 -15.53 -10.46
N GLN A 468 2.68 -14.73 -10.61
CA GLN A 468 1.88 -14.70 -11.84
C GLN A 468 2.58 -13.94 -12.98
N ALA A 469 3.37 -12.92 -12.66
CA ALA A 469 4.18 -12.22 -13.64
C ALA A 469 5.29 -13.13 -14.17
N ASP A 470 5.95 -13.87 -13.29
CA ASP A 470 7.00 -14.83 -13.64
C ASP A 470 6.40 -16.03 -14.40
N ALA A 471 5.20 -16.49 -14.05
CA ALA A 471 4.47 -17.49 -14.84
C ALA A 471 4.08 -16.97 -16.25
N MET A 472 3.77 -15.67 -16.38
CA MET A 472 3.51 -15.06 -17.69
C MET A 472 4.78 -14.96 -18.54
N ILE A 473 5.93 -14.70 -17.91
CA ILE A 473 7.24 -14.75 -18.59
C ILE A 473 7.49 -16.15 -19.14
N LYS A 474 7.32 -17.19 -18.31
CA LYS A 474 7.45 -18.58 -18.75
C LYS A 474 6.50 -18.93 -19.89
N LEU A 475 5.23 -18.49 -19.83
CA LEU A 475 4.28 -18.71 -20.92
C LEU A 475 4.74 -18.05 -22.23
N ILE A 476 5.32 -16.85 -22.16
CA ILE A 476 5.86 -16.16 -23.33
C ILE A 476 7.09 -16.91 -23.87
N GLU A 477 8.00 -17.34 -22.99
CA GLU A 477 9.19 -18.12 -23.34
C GLU A 477 8.83 -19.46 -23.98
N ASP A 478 7.89 -20.21 -23.41
CA ASP A 478 7.42 -21.49 -23.95
C ASP A 478 6.81 -21.32 -25.35
N LYS A 479 6.02 -20.26 -25.58
CA LYS A 479 5.44 -19.98 -26.90
C LYS A 479 6.47 -19.51 -27.93
N ILE A 480 7.55 -18.86 -27.48
CA ILE A 480 8.67 -18.49 -28.34
C ILE A 480 9.55 -19.71 -28.67
N SER A 481 9.72 -20.66 -27.73
CA SER A 481 10.60 -21.81 -27.89
C SER A 481 9.98 -22.97 -28.67
N THR A 482 8.65 -23.09 -28.69
CA THR A 482 7.94 -24.22 -29.33
C THR A 482 8.03 -24.22 -30.87
N ASP A 483 8.51 -23.14 -31.49
CA ASP A 483 8.71 -23.00 -32.95
C ASP A 483 10.21 -22.88 -33.36
N ARG A 484 11.15 -23.16 -32.45
CA ARG A 484 12.56 -23.43 -32.78
C ARG A 484 12.81 -24.94 -32.89
#